data_AF-A0A4R6V3F3-F1
#
_entry.id   AF-A0A4R6V3F3-F1
#
_cell.length_a   1.000
_cell.length_b   1.000
_cell.length_c   1.000
_cell.angle_alpha   90.00
_cell.angle_beta   90.00
_cell.angle_gamma   90.00
#
_symmetry.space_group_name_H-M   'P 1'
#
loop_
_entity.id
_entity.type
_entity.pdbx_description
1 polymer ?
#
loop_
_entity_poly.entity_id
_entity_poly.type
_entity_poly.pdbx_seq_one_letter_code
_entity_poly.pdbx_strand_id
1 'polypeptide(L)'
;MHHTLLTYHFGSRPGLLRAVLLEARRRDNLVIAETGDELGFAALCGAVWNFYSDPAHEDRTHAFFHLVGLAVYERDAFQELVVDIDGLTHLLEAVALRDGATAADARRQSIIATACLRGLLLQRLLSPTAEVDAAAERFITSLAASGGGSHTL
;
A
#
# COMPACT_ATOMS: atom_id res chain seq x y z
N MET A 1 -8.56 23.93 -28.41
CA MET A 1 -8.85 22.63 -27.75
C MET A 1 -8.43 22.78 -26.29
N HIS A 2 -9.17 22.35 -25.26
CA HIS A 2 -8.63 21.81 -23.98
C HIS A 2 -9.44 21.98 -22.67
N HIS A 3 -10.53 22.73 -22.56
CA HIS A 3 -11.33 22.68 -21.31
C HIS A 3 -12.43 21.60 -21.38
N THR A 4 -13.16 21.54 -22.50
CA THR A 4 -14.36 20.70 -22.66
C THR A 4 -14.07 19.20 -22.67
N LEU A 5 -12.91 18.77 -23.16
CA LEU A 5 -12.53 17.34 -23.21
C LEU A 5 -12.14 16.78 -21.84
N LEU A 6 -11.49 17.58 -20.99
CA LEU A 6 -11.16 17.19 -19.61
C LEU A 6 -12.43 17.07 -18.77
N THR A 7 -13.39 17.98 -18.94
CA THR A 7 -14.69 17.88 -18.28
C THR A 7 -15.50 16.69 -18.81
N TYR A 8 -15.39 16.35 -20.10
CA TYR A 8 -16.12 15.23 -20.70
C TYR A 8 -15.59 13.85 -20.27
N HIS A 9 -14.27 13.68 -20.14
CA HIS A 9 -13.68 12.39 -19.73
C HIS A 9 -13.63 12.18 -18.22
N PHE A 10 -13.53 13.25 -17.43
CA PHE A 10 -13.33 13.12 -16.00
C PHE A 10 -14.49 13.68 -15.16
N GLY A 11 -15.42 14.41 -15.78
CA GLY A 11 -16.58 15.02 -15.14
C GLY A 11 -16.25 16.21 -14.23
N SER A 12 -15.20 16.11 -13.42
CA SER A 12 -14.80 17.07 -12.39
C SER A 12 -13.31 16.95 -12.03
N ARG A 13 -12.76 17.96 -11.32
CA ARG A 13 -11.40 17.94 -10.79
C ARG A 13 -11.12 16.70 -9.90
N PRO A 14 -12.03 16.28 -8.99
CA PRO A 14 -11.92 15.01 -8.28
C PRO A 14 -11.81 13.79 -9.21
N GLY A 15 -12.59 13.72 -10.29
CA GLY A 15 -12.55 12.61 -11.24
C GLY A 15 -11.23 12.51 -12.01
N LEU A 16 -10.61 13.66 -12.35
CA LEU A 16 -9.30 13.69 -13.00
C LEU A 16 -8.19 13.23 -12.06
N LEU A 17 -8.19 13.74 -10.82
CA LEU A 17 -7.22 13.35 -9.80
C LEU A 17 -7.33 11.85 -9.49
N ARG A 18 -8.56 11.33 -9.38
CA ARG A 18 -8.82 9.90 -9.20
C ARG A 18 -8.20 9.06 -10.31
N ALA A 19 -8.46 9.40 -11.58
CA ALA A 19 -8.02 8.60 -12.72
C ALA A 19 -6.49 8.58 -12.90
N VAL A 20 -5.83 9.74 -12.75
CA VAL A 20 -4.37 9.84 -12.87
C VAL A 20 -3.68 8.99 -11.80
N LEU A 21 -4.22 8.99 -10.59
CA LEU A 21 -3.61 8.31 -9.46
C LEU A 21 -3.94 6.81 -9.42
N LEU A 22 -5.12 6.40 -9.89
CA LEU A 22 -5.42 4.98 -10.10
C LEU A 22 -4.42 4.35 -11.09
N GLU A 23 -4.11 5.06 -12.19
CA GLU A 23 -3.13 4.56 -13.17
C GLU A 23 -1.69 4.58 -12.62
N ALA A 24 -1.33 5.57 -11.80
CA ALA A 24 -0.04 5.57 -11.11
C ALA A 24 0.09 4.36 -10.16
N ARG A 25 -0.95 4.08 -9.35
CA ARG A 25 -0.99 2.96 -8.41
C ARG A 25 -1.01 1.61 -9.11
N ARG A 26 -1.73 1.48 -10.23
CA ARG A 26 -1.73 0.26 -11.04
C ARG A 26 -0.31 -0.09 -11.50
N ARG A 27 0.49 0.90 -11.91
CA ARG A 27 1.90 0.69 -12.31
C ARG A 27 2.79 0.29 -11.14
N ASP A 28 2.57 0.87 -9.98
CA ASP A 28 3.35 0.57 -8.78
C ASP A 28 3.05 -0.83 -8.25
N ASN A 29 1.77 -1.17 -8.17
CA ASN A 29 1.33 -2.51 -7.80
C ASN A 29 1.87 -3.56 -8.77
N LEU A 30 2.04 -3.25 -10.07
CA LEU A 30 2.67 -4.16 -11.03
C LEU A 30 4.15 -4.37 -10.73
N VAL A 31 4.93 -3.32 -10.48
CA VAL A 31 6.37 -3.46 -10.14
C VAL A 31 6.55 -4.24 -8.83
N ILE A 32 5.69 -3.98 -7.84
CA ILE A 32 5.73 -4.68 -6.55
C ILE A 32 5.25 -6.13 -6.73
N ALA A 33 4.23 -6.40 -7.54
CA ALA A 33 3.73 -7.74 -7.80
C ALA A 33 4.73 -8.60 -8.58
N GLU A 34 5.39 -8.04 -9.60
CA GLU A 34 6.49 -8.68 -10.34
C GLU A 34 7.63 -9.10 -9.41
N THR A 35 7.88 -8.30 -8.36
CA THR A 35 8.87 -8.62 -7.32
C THR A 35 8.33 -9.61 -6.27
N GLY A 36 7.01 -9.61 -6.04
CA GLY A 36 6.36 -10.35 -4.96
C GLY A 36 6.14 -11.84 -5.22
N ASP A 37 6.22 -12.31 -6.47
CA ASP A 37 6.05 -13.72 -6.80
C ASP A 37 7.17 -14.62 -6.25
N GLU A 38 8.36 -14.05 -6.01
CA GLU A 38 9.53 -14.78 -5.48
C GLU A 38 9.77 -14.55 -3.98
N LEU A 39 9.07 -13.59 -3.37
CA LEU A 39 9.29 -13.18 -1.98
C LEU A 39 8.29 -13.80 -1.00
N GLY A 40 8.77 -14.20 0.18
CA GLY A 40 7.91 -14.52 1.32
C GLY A 40 7.31 -13.26 1.95
N PHE A 41 6.30 -13.43 2.81
CA PHE A 41 5.47 -12.34 3.34
C PHE A 41 6.26 -11.18 3.96
N ALA A 42 7.21 -11.48 4.84
CA ALA A 42 8.03 -10.46 5.50
C ALA A 42 8.98 -9.76 4.51
N ALA A 43 9.53 -10.49 3.55
CA ALA A 43 10.41 -9.94 2.52
C ALA A 43 9.63 -9.00 1.57
N LEU A 44 8.39 -9.35 1.21
CA LEU A 44 7.52 -8.47 0.44
C LEU A 44 7.18 -7.18 1.22
N CYS A 45 6.90 -7.28 2.54
CA CYS A 45 6.71 -6.09 3.38
C CYS A 45 7.96 -5.18 3.38
N GLY A 46 9.16 -5.78 3.41
CA GLY A 46 10.42 -5.05 3.29
C GLY A 46 10.60 -4.38 1.92
N ALA A 47 10.27 -5.07 0.83
CA ALA A 47 10.32 -4.51 -0.52
C ALA A 47 9.38 -3.30 -0.67
N VAL A 48 8.15 -3.42 -0.17
CA VAL A 48 7.16 -2.34 -0.16
C VAL A 48 7.65 -1.14 0.64
N TRP A 49 8.21 -1.38 1.84
CA TRP A 49 8.78 -0.32 2.66
C TRP A 49 9.90 0.41 1.94
N ASN A 50 10.89 -0.32 1.42
CA ASN A 50 12.04 0.25 0.72
C ASN A 50 11.61 1.09 -0.48
N PHE A 51 10.63 0.61 -1.25
CA PHE A 51 10.10 1.33 -2.40
C PHE A 51 9.48 2.68 -2.02
N TYR A 52 8.56 2.70 -1.05
CA TYR A 52 7.82 3.92 -0.71
C TYR A 52 8.55 4.88 0.24
N SER A 53 9.59 4.41 0.94
CA SER A 53 10.43 5.23 1.81
C SER A 53 11.62 5.88 1.10
N ASP A 54 11.93 5.43 -0.13
CA ASP A 54 12.93 6.02 -1.01
C ASP A 54 12.54 7.47 -1.37
N PRO A 55 13.42 8.47 -1.16
CA PRO A 55 13.18 9.85 -1.56
C PRO A 55 12.79 10.03 -3.03
N ALA A 56 13.23 9.14 -3.94
CA ALA A 56 12.83 9.17 -5.34
C ALA A 56 11.32 8.96 -5.55
N HIS A 57 10.61 8.40 -4.56
CA HIS A 57 9.17 8.15 -4.59
C HIS A 57 8.39 9.03 -3.60
N GLU A 58 9.02 10.05 -2.99
CA GLU A 58 8.38 10.89 -1.95
C GLU A 58 7.12 11.60 -2.45
N ASP A 59 7.19 12.26 -3.63
CA ASP A 59 6.04 12.94 -4.26
C ASP A 59 4.84 12.00 -4.45
N ARG A 60 5.12 10.74 -4.78
CA ARG A 60 4.12 9.69 -4.97
C ARG A 60 3.49 9.30 -3.64
N THR A 61 4.28 9.14 -2.59
CA THR A 61 3.79 8.87 -1.24
C THR A 61 2.94 10.02 -0.71
N HIS A 62 3.33 11.28 -0.97
CA HIS A 62 2.51 12.46 -0.66
C HIS A 62 1.15 12.44 -1.39
N ALA A 63 1.16 12.19 -2.70
CA ALA A 63 -0.06 12.16 -3.50
C ALA A 63 -1.02 11.06 -3.01
N PHE A 64 -0.49 9.91 -2.61
CA PHE A 64 -1.27 8.84 -2.01
C PHE A 64 -2.00 9.31 -0.74
N PHE A 65 -1.28 9.87 0.25
CA PHE A 65 -1.90 10.30 1.50
C PHE A 65 -2.86 11.47 1.33
N HIS A 66 -2.57 12.39 0.40
CA HIS A 66 -3.49 13.47 0.06
C HIS A 66 -4.84 12.92 -0.38
N LEU A 67 -4.84 11.95 -1.30
CA LEU A 67 -6.08 11.35 -1.79
C LEU A 67 -6.80 10.49 -0.76
N VAL A 68 -6.08 9.71 0.03
CA VAL A 68 -6.68 8.94 1.13
C VAL A 68 -7.38 9.90 2.08
N GLY A 69 -6.74 11.04 2.39
CA GLY A 69 -7.35 12.12 3.16
C GLY A 69 -8.63 12.64 2.53
N LEU A 70 -8.64 12.93 1.23
CA LEU A 70 -9.85 13.37 0.52
C LEU A 70 -10.95 12.29 0.56
N ALA A 71 -10.60 11.02 0.35
CA ALA A 71 -11.55 9.91 0.38
C ALA A 71 -12.18 9.68 1.76
N VAL A 72 -11.51 10.08 2.85
CA VAL A 72 -12.09 10.08 4.19
C VAL A 72 -13.23 11.11 4.31
N TYR A 73 -13.08 12.29 3.70
CA TYR A 73 -14.10 13.35 3.75
C TYR A 73 -15.17 13.23 2.65
N GLU A 74 -14.83 12.69 1.48
CA GLU A 74 -15.68 12.63 0.29
C GLU A 74 -15.84 11.18 -0.22
N ARG A 75 -16.16 10.24 0.68
CA ARG A 75 -16.15 8.79 0.38
C ARG A 75 -16.84 8.41 -0.94
N ASP A 76 -18.04 8.93 -1.20
CA ASP A 76 -18.83 8.56 -2.38
C ASP A 76 -18.17 9.00 -3.70
N ALA A 77 -17.43 10.12 -3.68
CA ALA A 77 -16.72 10.64 -4.86
C ALA A 77 -15.45 9.83 -5.20
N PHE A 78 -14.90 9.11 -4.21
CA PHE A 78 -13.64 8.38 -4.31
C PHE A 78 -13.79 6.87 -4.13
N GLN A 79 -15.01 6.32 -4.20
CA GLN A 79 -15.28 4.89 -4.00
C GLN A 79 -14.38 3.93 -4.82
N GLU A 80 -14.09 4.25 -6.09
CA GLU A 80 -13.19 3.45 -6.95
C GLU A 80 -11.73 3.48 -6.46
N LEU A 81 -11.28 4.62 -5.93
CA LEU A 81 -9.97 4.73 -5.31
C LEU A 81 -9.91 3.91 -4.02
N VAL A 82 -10.98 3.91 -3.23
CA VAL A 82 -11.06 3.12 -1.98
C VAL A 82 -10.94 1.63 -2.26
N VAL A 83 -11.52 1.13 -3.36
CA VAL A 83 -11.36 -0.28 -3.77
C VAL A 83 -9.91 -0.60 -4.18
N ASP A 84 -9.24 0.31 -4.90
CA ASP A 84 -7.84 0.13 -5.31
C ASP A 84 -6.83 0.27 -4.15
N ILE A 85 -7.22 0.96 -3.06
CA ILE A 85 -6.42 1.00 -1.84
C ILE A 85 -6.17 -0.40 -1.29
N ASP A 86 -7.09 -1.34 -1.46
CA ASP A 86 -6.93 -2.71 -0.94
C ASP A 86 -6.00 -3.58 -1.79
N GLY A 87 -5.51 -3.11 -2.94
CA GLY A 87 -4.63 -3.88 -3.84
C GLY A 87 -3.37 -4.43 -3.16
N LEU A 88 -2.69 -3.62 -2.34
CA LEU A 88 -1.53 -4.08 -1.56
C LEU A 88 -1.91 -5.12 -0.50
N THR A 89 -3.08 -4.96 0.13
CA THR A 89 -3.58 -5.92 1.12
C THR A 89 -3.88 -7.26 0.46
N HIS A 90 -4.49 -7.27 -0.73
CA HIS A 90 -4.73 -8.49 -1.49
C HIS A 90 -3.44 -9.17 -1.97
N LEU A 91 -2.43 -8.39 -2.38
CA LEU A 91 -1.12 -8.93 -2.72
C LEU A 91 -0.48 -9.64 -1.51
N LEU A 92 -0.46 -8.98 -0.36
CA LEU A 92 0.06 -9.56 0.88
C LEU A 92 -0.74 -10.79 1.32
N GLU A 93 -2.05 -10.79 1.13
CA GLU A 93 -2.92 -11.93 1.45
C GLU A 93 -2.61 -13.13 0.57
N ALA A 94 -2.40 -12.93 -0.74
CA ALA A 94 -2.00 -13.97 -1.66
C ALA A 94 -0.65 -14.60 -1.28
N VAL A 95 0.33 -13.77 -0.89
CA VAL A 95 1.63 -14.26 -0.40
C VAL A 95 1.48 -15.02 0.92
N ALA A 96 0.70 -14.52 1.87
CA ALA A 96 0.46 -15.21 3.14
C ALA A 96 -0.18 -16.59 2.95
N LEU A 97 -1.15 -16.71 2.03
CA LEU A 97 -1.76 -17.98 1.66
C LEU A 97 -0.74 -18.94 1.04
N ARG A 98 0.11 -18.45 0.13
CA ARG A 98 1.20 -19.23 -0.48
C ARG A 98 2.21 -19.72 0.55
N ASP A 99 2.50 -18.91 1.56
CA ASP A 99 3.41 -19.23 2.67
C ASP A 99 2.76 -20.16 3.72
N GLY A 100 1.53 -20.63 3.48
CA GLY A 100 0.87 -21.66 4.29
C GLY A 100 -0.06 -21.15 5.40
N ALA A 101 -0.36 -19.84 5.44
CA ALA A 101 -1.32 -19.30 6.39
C ALA A 101 -2.76 -19.76 6.07
N THR A 102 -3.59 -19.89 7.12
CA THR A 102 -5.03 -20.08 6.91
C THR A 102 -5.64 -18.84 6.27
N ALA A 103 -6.77 -18.96 5.57
CA ALA A 103 -7.44 -17.80 4.96
C ALA A 103 -7.78 -16.70 5.98
N ALA A 104 -8.19 -17.08 7.19
CA ALA A 104 -8.48 -16.13 8.26
C ALA A 104 -7.22 -15.42 8.78
N ASP A 105 -6.09 -16.12 8.86
CA ASP A 105 -4.81 -15.53 9.28
C ASP A 105 -4.21 -14.66 8.19
N ALA A 106 -4.18 -15.15 6.95
CA ALA A 106 -3.71 -14.40 5.78
C ALA A 106 -4.42 -13.04 5.67
N ARG A 107 -5.75 -13.03 5.77
CA ARG A 107 -6.53 -11.79 5.71
C ARG A 107 -6.20 -10.83 6.84
N ARG A 108 -6.20 -11.31 8.09
CA ARG A 108 -5.93 -10.47 9.27
C ARG A 108 -4.51 -9.91 9.25
N GLN A 109 -3.54 -10.76 8.96
CA GLN A 109 -2.13 -10.40 8.91
C GLN A 109 -1.84 -9.38 7.81
N SER A 110 -2.48 -9.51 6.65
CA SER A 110 -2.32 -8.58 5.53
C SER A 110 -2.91 -7.20 5.81
N ILE A 111 -4.07 -7.15 6.49
CA ILE A 111 -4.67 -5.89 6.96
C ILE A 111 -3.72 -5.21 7.96
N ILE A 112 -3.22 -5.95 8.95
CA ILE A 112 -2.29 -5.43 9.97
C ILE A 112 -1.03 -4.88 9.31
N ALA A 113 -0.40 -5.67 8.43
CA ALA A 113 0.81 -5.27 7.73
C ALA A 113 0.61 -4.02 6.88
N THR A 114 -0.46 -3.99 6.09
CA THR A 114 -0.76 -2.82 5.25
C THR A 114 -1.04 -1.57 6.08
N ALA A 115 -1.83 -1.69 7.14
CA ALA A 115 -2.15 -0.57 8.02
C ALA A 115 -0.90 -0.03 8.73
N CYS A 116 -0.03 -0.92 9.22
CA CYS A 116 1.20 -0.55 9.91
C CYS A 116 2.18 0.15 8.95
N LEU A 117 2.44 -0.43 7.77
CA LEU A 117 3.30 0.18 6.75
C LEU A 117 2.82 1.58 6.36
N ARG A 118 1.51 1.75 6.12
CA ARG A 118 0.94 3.07 5.82
C ARG A 118 1.07 4.04 6.98
N GLY A 119 0.83 3.60 8.21
CA GLY A 119 1.00 4.44 9.39
C GLY A 119 2.44 4.94 9.56
N LEU A 120 3.42 4.06 9.33
CA LEU A 120 4.84 4.38 9.42
C LEU A 120 5.29 5.30 8.28
N LEU A 121 4.82 5.08 7.05
CA LEU A 121 5.08 5.98 5.92
C LEU A 121 4.50 7.37 6.17
N LEU A 122 3.28 7.46 6.71
CA LEU A 122 2.68 8.73 7.10
C LEU A 122 3.51 9.42 8.20
N GLN A 123 3.90 8.67 9.23
CA GLN A 123 4.74 9.20 10.31
C GLN A 123 6.08 9.72 9.77
N ARG A 124 6.70 9.03 8.82
CA ARG A 124 7.94 9.45 8.16
C ARG A 124 7.76 10.76 7.41
N LEU A 125 6.65 10.95 6.68
CA LEU A 125 6.33 12.22 6.01
C LEU A 125 6.08 13.38 6.98
N LEU A 126 5.40 13.10 8.11
CA LEU A 126 5.06 14.11 9.10
C LEU A 126 6.25 14.49 9.99
N SER A 127 7.16 13.56 10.25
CA SER A 127 8.30 13.72 11.16
C SER A 127 9.42 12.75 10.77
N PRO A 128 10.23 13.09 9.76
CA PRO A 128 11.28 12.21 9.26
C PRO A 128 12.39 12.06 10.30
N THR A 129 12.47 10.89 10.93
CA THR A 129 13.53 10.54 11.88
C THR A 129 14.01 9.12 11.64
N ALA A 130 15.26 8.84 11.99
CA ALA A 130 15.82 7.48 11.93
C ALA A 130 15.04 6.48 12.80
N GLU A 131 14.35 6.95 13.84
CA GLU A 131 13.51 6.10 14.69
C GLU A 131 12.29 5.54 13.96
N VAL A 132 11.73 6.26 12.98
CA VAL A 132 10.61 5.75 12.18
C VAL A 132 11.07 4.60 11.29
N ASP A 133 12.27 4.72 10.72
CA ASP A 133 12.87 3.68 9.90
C ASP A 133 13.20 2.44 10.74
N ALA A 134 13.81 2.63 11.91
CA ALA A 134 14.07 1.56 12.87
C ALA A 134 12.77 0.87 13.35
N ALA A 135 11.68 1.62 13.53
CA ALA A 135 10.38 1.06 13.88
C ALA A 135 9.80 0.20 12.75
N ALA A 136 9.96 0.61 11.48
CA ALA A 136 9.54 -0.17 10.33
C ALA A 136 10.35 -1.46 10.19
N GLU A 137 11.68 -1.39 10.32
CA GLU A 137 12.56 -2.56 10.30
C GLU A 137 12.21 -3.55 11.41
N ARG A 138 11.95 -3.06 12.63
CA ARG A 138 11.52 -3.87 13.77
C ARG A 138 10.18 -4.54 13.48
N PHE A 139 9.22 -3.80 12.93
CA PHE A 139 7.93 -4.36 12.54
C PHE A 139 8.11 -5.48 11.53
N ILE A 140 8.83 -5.25 10.43
CA ILE A 140 9.08 -6.25 9.37
C ILE A 140 9.78 -7.49 9.94
N THR A 141 10.77 -7.30 10.80
CA THR A 141 11.48 -8.41 11.47
C THR A 141 10.54 -9.26 12.33
N SER A 142 9.58 -8.62 13.03
CA SER A 142 8.59 -9.35 13.84
C SER A 142 7.66 -10.23 13.01
N LEU A 143 7.42 -9.89 11.73
CA LEU A 143 6.60 -10.68 10.82
C LEU A 143 7.29 -11.99 10.46
N ALA A 144 8.60 -11.96 10.22
CA ALA A 144 9.39 -13.15 9.94
C ALA A 144 9.42 -14.12 11.14
N ALA A 145 9.51 -13.59 12.37
CA ALA A 145 9.48 -14.39 13.58
C ALA A 145 8.11 -15.05 13.85
N SER A 146 7.02 -14.41 13.43
CA SER A 146 5.65 -14.89 13.65
C SER A 146 5.24 -15.98 12.64
N GLY A 147 5.88 -16.02 11.46
CA GLY A 147 5.62 -17.03 10.42
C GLY A 147 6.16 -18.44 10.72
N GLY A 148 7.05 -18.60 11.72
CA GLY A 148 7.66 -19.88 12.08
C GLY A 148 6.84 -20.78 13.01
N GLY A 149 5.60 -20.38 13.37
CA GLY A 149 4.86 -20.97 14.50
C GLY A 149 3.92 -22.15 14.20
N SER A 150 3.70 -22.55 12.94
CA SER A 150 2.60 -23.48 12.59
C SER A 150 3.05 -24.87 12.15
N HIS A 151 4.11 -25.43 12.77
CA HIS A 151 4.56 -26.79 12.52
C HIS A 151 4.85 -27.59 13.81
N THR A 152 3.86 -27.70 14.71
CA THR A 152 3.86 -28.80 15.69
C THR A 152 2.44 -29.17 16.11
N LEU A 153 1.91 -30.26 15.53
CA LEU A 153 1.23 -31.42 16.18
C LEU A 153 0.35 -32.16 15.16
#